data_AF-A0A2A8Q0P4-F1
#
_entry.id   AF-A0A2A8Q0P4-F1
#
_cell.length_a   1.000
_cell.length_b   1.000
_cell.length_c   1.000
_cell.angle_alpha   90.00
_cell.angle_beta   90.00
_cell.angle_gamma   90.00
#
_symmetry.space_group_name_H-M   'P 1'
#
loop_
_entity.id
_entity.type
_entity.pdbx_description
1 polymer ?
#
loop_
_entity_poly.entity_id
_entity_poly.type
_entity_poly.pdbx_seq_one_letter_code
_entity_poly.pdbx_strand_id
1 'polypeptide(L)'
;MCKCLTAPKVTFKVKSVGSSPEEDKVEVELKVKPLLLSELQPKLNEENERLLRENPGIEQSKLFSQSFDYFISILPEAKVSDKEKVIKVEMERYGKDQWRFSKDKVSDAEDIM
;
A
#
# COMPACT_ATOMS: atom_id res chain seq x y z
N MET A 1 5.52 -17.91 8.11
CA MET A 1 4.38 -17.92 7.16
C MET A 1 3.84 -16.50 7.11
N CYS A 2 4.20 -15.68 6.11
CA CYS A 2 3.58 -14.37 5.94
C CYS A 2 2.15 -14.60 5.44
N LYS A 3 1.16 -14.52 6.34
CA LYS A 3 -0.23 -14.38 5.92
C LYS A 3 -0.31 -13.05 5.18
N CYS A 4 -0.60 -13.10 3.88
CA CYS A 4 -1.07 -11.91 3.16
C CYS A 4 -2.35 -11.44 3.87
N LEU A 5 -2.22 -10.43 4.72
CA LEU A 5 -3.35 -9.62 5.16
C LEU A 5 -3.74 -8.78 3.95
N THR A 6 -4.46 -9.39 3.01
CA THR A 6 -5.18 -8.63 2.00
C THR A 6 -6.11 -7.71 2.76
N ALA A 7 -5.81 -6.42 2.81
CA ALA A 7 -6.71 -5.43 3.37
C ALA A 7 -7.96 -5.39 2.46
N PRO A 8 -9.09 -6.02 2.85
CA PRO A 8 -10.23 -6.21 1.94
C PRO A 8 -10.95 -4.89 1.66
N LYS A 9 -10.50 -3.78 2.24
CA LYS A 9 -11.11 -2.45 2.19
C LYS A 9 -10.63 -1.60 1.00
N VAL A 10 -9.45 -1.88 0.42
CA VAL A 10 -8.92 -1.06 -0.68
C VAL A 10 -9.40 -1.59 -2.02
N THR A 11 -10.17 -0.78 -2.74
CA THR A 11 -10.64 -1.10 -4.09
C THR A 11 -9.86 -0.27 -5.11
N PHE A 12 -9.42 -0.92 -6.19
CA PHE A 12 -8.79 -0.27 -7.34
C PHE A 12 -9.81 -0.16 -8.47
N LYS A 13 -9.95 1.03 -9.05
CA LYS A 13 -10.64 1.24 -10.32
C LYS A 13 -9.58 1.40 -11.40
N VAL A 14 -9.67 0.59 -12.45
CA VAL A 14 -8.64 0.50 -13.49
C VAL A 14 -9.23 0.93 -14.83
N LYS A 15 -8.51 1.78 -15.57
CA LYS A 15 -8.89 2.19 -16.93
C LYS A 15 -7.65 2.29 -17.81
N SER A 16 -7.69 1.72 -19.02
CA SER A 16 -6.68 2.00 -20.05
C SER A 16 -6.89 3.42 -20.59
N VAL A 17 -5.85 4.25 -20.55
CA VAL A 17 -5.91 5.67 -20.95
C VAL A 17 -5.18 5.97 -22.26
N GLY A 18 -4.33 5.05 -22.72
CA GLY A 18 -3.68 5.13 -24.02
C GLY A 18 -3.12 3.79 -24.46
N SER A 19 -3.04 3.56 -25.76
CA SER A 19 -2.33 2.43 -26.35
C SER A 19 -1.48 2.95 -27.51
N SER A 20 -0.20 2.62 -27.54
CA SER A 20 0.65 2.83 -28.71
C SER A 20 0.81 1.48 -29.41
N PRO A 21 0.07 1.22 -30.51
CA PRO A 21 0.18 -0.05 -31.24
C PRO A 21 1.56 -0.27 -31.84
N GLU A 22 2.30 0.81 -32.09
CA GLU A 22 3.66 0.78 -32.65
C GLU A 22 4.72 0.42 -31.62
N GLU A 23 4.46 0.67 -30.34
CA GLU A 23 5.42 0.44 -29.25
C GLU A 23 5.10 -0.77 -28.37
N ASP A 24 4.04 -1.54 -28.67
CA ASP A 24 3.57 -2.66 -27.84
C ASP A 24 3.36 -2.25 -26.35
N LYS A 25 2.90 -1.01 -26.13
CA LYS A 25 2.70 -0.37 -24.83
C LYS A 25 1.27 0.10 -24.61
N VAL A 26 0.81 -0.02 -23.37
CA VAL A 26 -0.47 0.51 -22.89
C VAL A 26 -0.24 1.31 -21.62
N GLU A 27 -0.79 2.52 -21.58
CA GLU A 27 -0.89 3.31 -20.35
C GLU A 27 -2.18 2.96 -19.62
N VAL A 28 -2.05 2.65 -18.34
CA VAL A 28 -3.16 2.32 -17.45
C VAL A 28 -3.22 3.32 -16.31
N GLU A 29 -4.42 3.81 -16.04
CA GLU A 29 -4.73 4.63 -14.90
C GLU A 29 -5.37 3.78 -13.81
N LEU A 30 -4.75 3.81 -12.62
CA LEU A 30 -5.20 3.14 -11.41
C LEU A 30 -5.70 4.21 -10.43
N LYS A 31 -7.00 4.20 -10.18
CA LYS A 31 -7.65 5.04 -9.17
C LYS A 31 -7.84 4.23 -7.89
N VAL A 32 -7.31 4.72 -6.78
CA VAL A 32 -7.36 4.03 -5.49
C VAL A 32 -7.62 5.00 -4.36
N LYS A 33 -8.38 4.57 -3.35
CA LYS A 33 -8.46 5.26 -2.07
C LYS A 33 -7.50 4.57 -1.08
N PRO A 34 -6.35 5.19 -0.73
CA PRO A 34 -5.33 4.53 0.09
C PRO A 34 -5.78 4.35 1.55
N LEU A 35 -5.14 3.44 2.28
CA LEU A 35 -5.32 3.33 3.73
C LEU A 35 -4.62 4.48 4.46
N LEU A 36 -5.26 5.03 5.48
CA LEU A 36 -4.71 6.07 6.35
C LEU A 36 -3.93 5.43 7.51
N LEU A 37 -2.72 4.95 7.24
CA LEU A 37 -1.89 4.29 8.26
C LEU A 37 -1.50 5.23 9.40
N SER A 38 -1.46 6.54 9.17
CA SER A 38 -1.20 7.55 10.20
C SER A 38 -2.24 7.54 11.32
N GLU A 39 -3.49 7.15 11.05
CA GLU A 39 -4.53 7.03 12.08
C GLU A 39 -4.26 5.89 13.08
N LEU A 40 -3.38 4.93 12.74
CA LEU A 40 -2.98 3.85 13.63
C LEU A 40 -1.83 4.25 14.57
N GLN A 41 -1.14 5.35 14.28
CA GLN A 41 0.04 5.77 15.04
C GLN A 41 -0.24 6.02 16.53
N PRO A 42 -1.38 6.64 16.94
CA PRO A 42 -1.70 6.78 18.36
C PRO A 42 -1.80 5.43 19.09
N LYS A 43 -2.44 4.43 18.48
CA LYS A 43 -2.57 3.08 19.07
C LYS A 43 -1.23 2.37 19.18
N LEU A 44 -0.39 2.52 18.16
CA LEU A 44 0.97 1.96 18.17
C LEU A 44 1.83 2.60 19.27
N ASN A 45 1.72 3.90 19.46
CA ASN A 45 2.44 4.61 20.53
C ASN A 45 1.97 4.16 21.91
N GLU A 46 0.67 4.04 22.13
CA GLU A 46 0.10 3.56 23.40
C GLU A 46 0.59 2.14 23.75
N GLU A 47 0.65 1.24 22.75
CA GLU A 47 1.18 -0.10 22.93
C GLU A 47 2.67 -0.09 23.26
N ASN A 48 3.46 0.74 22.58
CA ASN A 48 4.90 0.87 22.87
C ASN A 48 5.14 1.37 24.31
N GLU A 49 4.36 2.34 24.76
CA GLU A 49 4.40 2.83 26.14
C GLU A 49 3.98 1.77 27.14
N ARG A 50 3.00 0.92 26.81
CA ARG A 50 2.61 -0.23 27.63
C ARG A 50 3.76 -1.23 27.76
N LEU A 51 4.38 -1.63 26.64
CA LEU A 51 5.50 -2.58 26.61
C LEU A 51 6.70 -2.07 27.43
N LEU A 52 7.04 -0.78 27.30
CA LEU A 52 8.13 -0.16 28.06
C LEU A 52 7.82 -0.05 29.56
N ARG A 53 6.56 0.20 29.95
CA ARG A 53 6.15 0.21 31.36
C ARG A 53 6.20 -1.19 31.99
N GLU A 54 5.76 -2.21 31.26
CA GLU A 54 5.76 -3.60 31.72
C GLU A 54 7.17 -4.21 31.77
N ASN A 55 8.06 -3.78 30.86
CA ASN A 55 9.44 -4.21 30.83
C ASN A 55 10.40 -3.07 30.44
N PRO A 56 10.84 -2.24 31.38
CA PRO A 56 11.74 -1.12 31.11
C PRO A 56 13.11 -1.52 30.55
N GLY A 57 13.53 -2.77 30.76
CA GLY A 57 14.79 -3.33 30.25
C GLY A 57 14.63 -4.12 28.95
N ILE A 58 13.49 -3.99 28.26
CA ILE A 58 13.27 -4.68 26.98
C ILE A 58 14.35 -4.31 25.95
N GLU A 59 14.91 -5.31 25.29
CA GLU A 59 15.83 -5.06 24.18
C GLU A 59 15.11 -4.39 23.01
N GLN A 60 15.77 -3.45 22.33
CA GLN A 60 15.17 -2.71 21.23
C GLN A 60 14.68 -3.62 20.09
N SER A 61 15.41 -4.70 19.79
CA SER A 61 15.02 -5.69 18.78
C SER A 61 13.68 -6.37 19.13
N LYS A 62 13.49 -6.69 20.40
CA LYS A 62 12.28 -7.32 20.93
C LYS A 62 11.12 -6.34 20.98
N LEU A 63 11.37 -5.11 21.40
CA LEU A 63 10.38 -4.03 21.36
C LEU A 63 9.89 -3.84 19.93
N PHE A 64 10.81 -3.66 18.97
CA PHE A 64 10.47 -3.50 17.55
C PHE A 64 9.62 -4.66 17.02
N SER A 65 10.01 -5.91 17.30
CA SER A 65 9.24 -7.08 16.86
C SER A 65 7.82 -7.09 17.41
N GLN A 66 7.65 -6.78 18.70
CA GLN A 66 6.33 -6.75 19.35
C GLN A 66 5.47 -5.58 18.83
N SER A 67 6.07 -4.40 18.67
CA SER A 67 5.42 -3.23 18.05
C SER A 67 4.96 -3.53 16.63
N PHE A 68 5.79 -4.23 15.85
CA PHE A 68 5.47 -4.61 14.48
C PHE A 68 4.34 -5.65 14.44
N ASP A 69 4.39 -6.69 15.26
CA ASP A 69 3.31 -7.68 15.37
C ASP A 69 1.97 -7.02 15.74
N TYR A 70 2.01 -6.07 16.68
CA TYR A 70 0.83 -5.28 17.03
C TYR A 70 0.35 -4.41 15.88
N PHE A 71 1.24 -3.67 15.20
CA PHE A 71 0.89 -2.87 14.02
C PHE A 71 0.18 -3.71 12.97
N ILE A 72 0.72 -4.90 12.65
CA ILE A 72 0.12 -5.86 11.73
C ILE A 72 -1.27 -6.30 12.19
N SER A 73 -1.47 -6.49 13.50
CA SER A 73 -2.78 -6.89 14.06
C SER A 73 -3.84 -5.80 13.94
N ILE A 74 -3.46 -4.51 13.99
CA ILE A 74 -4.38 -3.37 13.90
C ILE A 74 -4.51 -2.80 12.48
N LEU A 75 -3.72 -3.27 11.50
CA LEU A 75 -3.85 -2.88 10.09
C LEU A 75 -5.30 -2.97 9.55
N PRO A 76 -6.11 -3.99 9.88
CA PRO A 76 -7.50 -4.06 9.44
C PRO A 76 -8.38 -2.92 9.95
N GLU A 77 -7.98 -2.23 11.03
CA GLU A 77 -8.70 -1.09 11.60
C GLU A 77 -8.45 0.21 10.85
N ALA A 78 -7.40 0.29 10.02
CA ALA A 78 -7.10 1.46 9.21
C ALA A 78 -8.32 1.87 8.38
N LYS A 79 -8.64 3.17 8.39
CA LYS A 79 -9.65 3.72 7.51
C LYS A 79 -9.10 3.86 6.11
N VAL A 80 -10.02 3.81 5.16
CA VAL A 80 -9.76 4.20 3.78
C VAL A 80 -9.88 5.71 3.69
N SER A 81 -8.92 6.34 3.02
CA SER A 81 -8.91 7.76 2.72
C SER A 81 -10.15 8.17 1.93
N ASP A 82 -10.75 9.32 2.25
CA ASP A 82 -11.80 9.88 1.41
C ASP A 82 -11.27 10.37 0.06
N LYS A 83 -9.98 10.76 0.01
CA LYS A 83 -9.26 11.20 -1.19
C LYS A 83 -8.90 10.01 -2.08
N GLU A 84 -9.17 10.15 -3.38
CA GLU A 84 -8.72 9.24 -4.44
C GLU A 84 -7.32 9.67 -4.91
N LYS A 85 -6.43 8.70 -5.10
CA LYS A 85 -5.14 8.86 -5.76
C LYS A 85 -5.18 8.20 -7.13
N VAL A 86 -4.52 8.84 -8.09
CA VAL A 86 -4.42 8.36 -9.46
C VAL A 86 -2.96 7.97 -9.72
N ILE A 87 -2.73 6.72 -10.07
CA ILE A 87 -1.40 6.21 -10.41
C ILE A 87 -1.43 5.86 -11.90
N LYS A 88 -0.47 6.38 -12.65
CA LYS A 88 -0.28 5.99 -14.06
C LYS A 88 0.82 4.96 -14.14
N VAL A 89 0.52 3.85 -14.80
CA VAL A 89 1.44 2.74 -14.99
C VAL A 89 1.51 2.39 -16.47
N GLU A 90 2.73 2.21 -16.97
CA GLU A 90 2.96 1.65 -18.30
C GLU A 90 2.96 0.12 -18.20
N MET A 91 2.29 -0.52 -19.15
CA MET A 91 2.32 -1.96 -19.35
C MET A 91 2.89 -2.27 -20.72
N GLU A 92 3.75 -3.28 -20.78
CA GLU A 92 4.36 -3.80 -22.01
C GLU A 92 3.79 -5.16 -22.37
N ARG A 93 3.65 -5.42 -23.68
CA ARG A 93 3.25 -6.73 -24.18
C ARG A 93 4.38 -7.73 -23.95
N TYR A 94 4.07 -8.82 -23.25
CA TYR A 94 5.02 -9.90 -22.98
C TYR A 94 4.76 -11.16 -23.83
N GLY A 95 3.55 -11.31 -24.35
CA GLY A 95 3.17 -12.46 -25.18
C GLY A 95 1.85 -12.20 -25.89
N LYS A 96 1.33 -13.23 -26.59
CA LYS A 96 0.01 -13.15 -27.23
C LYS A 96 -1.03 -12.92 -26.13
N ASP A 97 -1.65 -11.74 -26.15
CA ASP A 97 -2.67 -11.30 -25.20
C ASP A 97 -2.20 -11.22 -23.73
N GLN A 98 -0.90 -11.05 -23.49
CA GLN A 98 -0.33 -10.89 -22.14
C GLN A 98 0.38 -9.55 -21.98
N TRP A 99 0.05 -8.83 -20.91
CA TRP A 99 0.63 -7.55 -20.53
C TRP A 99 1.30 -7.65 -19.16
N ARG A 100 2.41 -6.94 -18.97
CA ARG A 100 3.13 -6.87 -17.69
C ARG A 100 3.46 -5.43 -17.35
N PHE A 101 3.51 -5.10 -16.06
CA PHE A 101 4.01 -3.80 -15.62
C PHE A 101 5.48 -3.64 -16.02
N SER A 102 5.79 -2.51 -16.64
CA SER A 102 7.17 -2.07 -16.84
C SER A 102 7.74 -1.69 -15.48
N LYS A 103 8.68 -2.50 -14.96
CA LYS A 103 9.18 -2.39 -13.57
C LYS A 103 9.77 -1.03 -13.22
N ASP A 104 10.12 -0.22 -14.22
CA ASP A 104 10.83 1.05 -14.07
C ASP A 104 9.95 2.28 -14.39
N LYS A 105 8.64 2.11 -14.59
CA LYS A 105 7.72 3.19 -15.03
C LYS A 105 6.41 3.25 -14.26
N VAL A 106 6.50 3.39 -12.95
CA VAL A 106 5.38 3.79 -12.10
C VAL A 106 5.60 5.24 -11.70
N SER A 107 4.74 6.13 -12.18
CA SER A 107 4.76 7.55 -11.79
C SER A 107 3.47 7.90 -11.04
N ASP A 108 3.63 8.47 -9.86
CA ASP A 108 2.51 9.11 -9.15
C ASP A 108 2.03 10.28 -10.02
N ALA A 109 0.80 10.19 -10.54
CA ALA A 109 0.18 11.37 -11.11
C ALA A 109 -0.31 12.20 -9.93
N GLU A 110 0.12 13.46 -9.87
CA GLU A 110 -0.14 14.39 -8.77
C GLU A 110 -1.60 14.37 -8.30
N ASP A 111 -1.80 14.63 -7.01
CA ASP A 111 -3.11 14.76 -6.36
C ASP A 111 -4.00 15.71 -7.18
N ILE A 112 -5.04 15.19 -7.82
CA ILE A 112 -6.03 16.01 -8.50
C ILE A 112 -6.82 16.75 -7.41
N MET A 113 -6.58 18.07 -7.29
CA MET A 113 -7.30 18.99 -6.40
C MET A 113 -8.80 19.03 -6.66
#